data_AF-A0A844X0J0-F1
#
_entry.id   AF-A0A844X0J0-F1
#
_cell.length_a   1.000
_cell.length_b   1.000
_cell.length_c   1.000
_cell.angle_alpha   90.00
_cell.angle_beta   90.00
_cell.angle_gamma   90.00
#
_symmetry.space_group_name_H-M   'P 1'
#
loop_
_entity.id
_entity.type
_entity.pdbx_description
1 polymer ?
#
loop_
_entity_poly.entity_id
_entity_poly.type
_entity_poly.pdbx_seq_one_letter_code
_entity_poly.pdbx_strand_id
1 'polypeptide(L)' 'MIIVVGCNKGGAGKTTTAINLTVALALKNKDVCLVDADPQRSASKWQLLRENENIQPAINLVEKRENIASVTTPLK' A
#
# COMPACT_ATOMS: atom_id res chain seq x y z
N MET A 1 -5.27 -1.40 13.26
CA MET A 1 -5.36 -2.78 12.72
C MET A 1 -4.32 -2.91 11.64
N ILE A 2 -3.60 -4.03 11.57
CA ILE A 2 -2.57 -4.29 10.54
C ILE A 2 -3.03 -5.49 9.71
N ILE A 3 -3.02 -5.35 8.39
CA ILE A 3 -3.33 -6.44 7.45
C ILE A 3 -2.10 -6.70 6.60
N VAL A 4 -1.64 -7.95 6.56
CA VAL A 4 -0.49 -8.37 5.75
C VAL A 4 -0.97 -9.20 4.57
N VAL A 5 -0.59 -8.80 3.36
CA VAL A 5 -0.83 -9.56 2.13
C VAL A 5 0.50 -10.15 1.64
N GLY A 6 0.81 -11.38 2.09
CA GLY A 6 2.09 -12.05 1.84
C GLY A 6 1.94 -13.39 1.11
N CYS A 7 2.93 -13.74 0.28
CA CYS A 7 3.02 -15.01 -0.45
C CYS A 7 4.42 -15.18 -1.08
N ASN A 8 5.00 -16.37 -1.02
CA ASN A 8 6.33 -16.67 -1.58
C ASN A 8 6.34 -16.83 -3.11
N LYS A 9 5.17 -16.98 -3.75
CA LYS A 9 5.06 -17.14 -5.20
C LYS A 9 4.97 -15.79 -5.91
N GLY A 10 5.77 -15.60 -6.97
CA GLY A 10 5.62 -14.49 -7.91
C GLY A 10 4.30 -14.61 -8.70
N GLY A 11 3.63 -13.48 -8.95
CA GLY A 11 2.35 -13.47 -9.68
C GLY A 11 1.13 -13.99 -8.90
N ALA A 12 1.25 -14.26 -7.59
CA ALA A 12 0.13 -14.70 -6.75
C ALA A 12 -0.91 -13.60 -6.42
N GLY A 13 -0.81 -12.42 -7.03
CA GLY A 13 -1.77 -11.32 -6.83
C GLY A 13 -1.58 -10.44 -5.59
N LYS A 14 -0.49 -10.60 -4.82
CA LYS A 14 -0.24 -9.84 -3.57
C LYS A 14 -0.44 -8.33 -3.70
N THR A 15 0.30 -7.70 -4.62
CA THR A 15 0.24 -6.27 -4.85
C THR A 15 -1.15 -5.85 -5.30
N THR A 16 -1.75 -6.59 -6.24
CA THR A 16 -3.10 -6.33 -6.75
C THR A 16 -4.15 -6.35 -5.64
N THR A 17 -4.09 -7.32 -4.73
CA THR A 17 -4.99 -7.40 -3.58
C THR A 17 -4.74 -6.24 -2.61
N ALA A 18 -3.48 -5.95 -2.27
CA ALA A 18 -3.13 -4.89 -1.33
C ALA A 18 -3.57 -3.49 -1.81
N ILE A 19 -3.31 -3.14 -3.07
CA ILE A 19 -3.69 -1.84 -3.64
C ILE A 19 -5.21 -1.67 -3.71
N ASN A 20 -5.94 -2.69 -4.17
CA ASN A 20 -7.40 -2.62 -4.29
C ASN A 20 -8.08 -2.59 -2.92
N LEU A 21 -7.58 -3.35 -1.94
CA LEU A 21 -8.08 -3.30 -0.58
C LEU A 21 -7.89 -1.90 0.03
N THR A 22 -6.72 -1.29 -0.18
CA THR A 22 -6.42 0.07 0.30
C THR A 22 -7.38 1.08 -0.33
N VAL A 23 -7.57 1.05 -1.66
CA VAL A 23 -8.50 1.94 -2.36
C VAL A 23 -9.93 1.75 -1.85
N ALA A 24 -10.39 0.50 -1.69
CA ALA A 24 -11.72 0.21 -1.18
C ALA A 24 -11.95 0.73 0.25
N LEU A 25 -10.92 0.67 1.10
CA LEU A 25 -10.97 1.24 2.45
C LEU A 25 -10.98 2.78 2.42
N ALA A 26 -10.15 3.41 1.58
CA ALA A 26 -10.13 4.85 1.40
C ALA A 26 -11.48 5.39 0.89
N LEU A 27 -12.09 4.70 -0.09
CA LEU A 27 -13.44 5.02 -0.59
C LEU A 27 -14.53 4.90 0.49
N LYS A 28 -14.29 4.13 1.55
CA LYS A 28 -15.16 4.02 2.73
C LYS A 28 -14.80 5.02 3.83
N ASN A 29 -14.03 6.07 3.51
CA ASN A 29 -13.54 7.09 4.43
C ASN A 29 -12.80 6.51 5.64
N LYS A 30 -12.07 5.40 5.46
CA LYS A 30 -11.18 4.86 6.49
C LYS A 30 -9.80 5.50 6.37
N ASP A 31 -9.22 5.83 7.52
CA ASP A 31 -7.81 6.19 7.60
C ASP A 31 -6.97 4.93 7.31
N VAL A 32 -6.34 4.92 6.15
CA VAL A 32 -5.62 3.75 5.62
C VAL A 32 -4.32 4.20 4.96
N CYS A 33 -3.26 3.47 5.25
CA CYS A 33 -1.94 3.63 4.63
C CYS A 33 -1.52 2.30 4.03
N LEU A 34 -0.96 2.34 2.82
CA LEU A 34 -0.37 1.19 2.17
C LEU A 34 1.14 1.16 2.45
N VAL A 35 1.65 0.02 2.91
CA VAL A 35 3.09 -0.17 3.11
C VAL A 35 3.64 -1.11 2.03
N ASP A 36 4.59 -0.61 1.24
CA ASP A 36 5.29 -1.41 0.23
C ASP A 36 6.61 -1.93 0.82
N ALA A 37 6.64 -3.23 1.08
CA ALA A 37 7.82 -3.95 1.58
C ALA A 37 8.47 -4.83 0.50
N ASP A 38 7.96 -4.82 -0.73
CA ASP A 38 8.49 -5.65 -1.81
C ASP A 38 9.70 -4.93 -2.48
N PRO A 39 10.87 -5.61 -2.62
CA PRO A 39 12.01 -5.06 -3.34
C PRO A 39 11.70 -4.57 -4.76
N GLN A 40 10.69 -5.14 -5.42
CA GLN A 40 10.27 -4.78 -6.78
C GLN A 40 9.47 -3.47 -6.86
N ARG A 41 9.00 -2.95 -5.72
CA ARG A 41 8.31 -1.65 -5.59
C ARG A 41 7.08 -1.51 -6.49
N SER A 42 6.37 -2.60 -6.73
CA SER A 42 5.23 -2.62 -7.66
C SER A 42 4.08 -1.73 -7.17
N ALA A 43 3.82 -1.68 -5.86
CA ALA A 43 2.78 -0.82 -5.30
C ALA A 43 3.20 0.66 -5.37
N SER A 44 4.47 0.94 -5.09
CA SER A 44 5.01 2.30 -5.12
C SER A 44 4.97 2.91 -6.52
N LYS A 45 5.37 2.15 -7.55
CA LYS A 45 5.24 2.58 -8.96
C LYS A 45 3.78 2.84 -9.35
N TRP A 46 2.87 1.99 -8.89
CA TRP A 46 1.43 2.18 -9.13
C TRP A 46 0.91 3.46 -8.47
N GLN A 47 1.33 3.76 -7.25
CA GLN A 47 0.91 4.94 -6.51
C GLN A 47 1.40 6.23 -7.19
N LEU A 48 2.67 6.26 -7.63
CA LEU A 48 3.23 7.39 -8.38
C LEU A 48 2.46 7.69 -9.68
N LEU A 49 2.07 6.64 -10.42
CA LEU A 49 1.26 6.82 -11.63
C LEU A 49 -0.11 7.42 -11.32
N ARG A 50 -0.75 7.03 -10.21
CA ARG A 50 -2.02 7.62 -9.79
C ARG A 50 -1.88 9.07 -9.39
N GLU A 51 -0.80 9.44 -8.71
CA GLU A 51 -0.53 10.84 -8.34
C GLU A 51 -0.35 11.71 -9.58
N ASN A 52 0.47 11.27 -10.54
CA ASN A 52 0.72 12.00 -11.79
C ASN A 52 -0.57 12.25 -12.58
N GLU A 53 -1.46 11.26 -12.59
CA GLU A 53 -2.76 11.32 -13.27
C GLU A 53 -3.88 11.89 -12.38
N ASN A 54 -3.56 12.40 -11.18
CA ASN A 54 -4.50 12.97 -10.21
C ASN A 54 -5.70 12.06 -9.88
N ILE A 55 -5.48 10.74 -9.84
CA ILE A 55 -6.55 9.75 -9.67
C ILE A 55 -6.97 9.65 -8.20
N GLN A 56 -8.24 9.95 -7.93
CA GLN A 56 -8.84 9.84 -6.60
C GLN A 56 -9.32 8.40 -6.28
N PRO A 57 -9.38 8.00 -5.00
CA PRO A 57 -8.82 8.71 -3.85
C PRO A 57 -7.27 8.71 -3.89
N ALA A 58 -6.67 9.75 -3.31
CA ALA A 58 -5.25 9.78 -3.02
C ALA A 58 -4.89 8.67 -2.02
N ILE A 59 -3.76 8.00 -2.26
CA ILE A 59 -3.32 6.88 -1.42
C ILE A 59 -1.97 7.22 -0.82
N ASN A 60 -1.93 7.30 0.51
CA ASN A 60 -0.69 7.44 1.26
C ASN A 60 0.04 6.09 1.26
N LEU A 61 1.18 6.05 0.57
CA LEU A 61 2.05 4.89 0.53
C LEU A 61 3.37 5.17 1.24
N VAL A 62 3.82 4.21 2.05
CA VAL A 62 5.15 4.23 2.67
C VAL A 62 5.96 3.05 2.16
N GLU A 63 7.11 3.34 1.56
CA GLU A 63 8.10 2.31 1.28
C GLU A 63 8.90 2.00 2.55
N LYS A 64 8.82 0.76 3.04
CA LYS A 64 9.62 0.33 4.18
C LYS A 64 10.07 -1.10 4.03
N ARG A 65 11.36 -1.30 4.25
CA ARG A 65 12.01 -2.61 4.29
C ARG A 65 12.48 -2.90 5.70
N GLU A 66 12.74 -4.18 5.96
CA GLU A 66 13.23 -4.69 7.25
C GLU A 66 12.24 -4.43 8.40
N ASN A 67 12.48 -3.43 9.24
CA ASN A 67 11.63 -3.12 10.38
C ASN A 67 10.39 -2.32 9.95
N ILE A 68 9.36 -3.05 9.50
CA ILE A 68 8.06 -2.50 9.12
C ILE A 68 7.29 -1.96 10.34
N ALA A 69 7.58 -2.44 11.55
CA ALA A 69 6.89 -1.98 12.76
C ALA A 69 7.11 -0.48 13.02
N SER A 70 8.20 0.12 12.53
CA SER A 70 8.43 1.57 12.68
C SER A 70 7.38 2.42 11.97
N VAL A 71 6.69 1.88 10.96
CA VAL A 71 5.63 2.59 10.22
C VAL A 71 4.33 2.69 11.04
N THR A 72 4.22 1.94 12.13
CA THR A 72 3.03 1.92 13.00
C THR A 72 3.00 3.02 14.05
N THR A 73 4.02 3.88 14.08
CA THR A 73 4.02 5.08 14.92
C THR A 73 2.83 5.96 14.48
N PRO A 74 1.96 6.42 15.39
CA PRO A 74 0.75 7.13 15.01
C PRO A 74 1.09 8.30 14.08
N LEU A 75 0.39 8.37 12.95
CA LEU A 75 0.29 9.62 12.19
C LEU A 75 -0.22 10.67 13.18
N LYS A 76 0.66 11.59 13.59
CA LYS A 76 0.26 12.74 14.40
C LYS A 76 -0.55 13.70 13.55
#